data_AF-A0A956PJ75-F1
#
_entry.id   AF-A0A956PJ75-F1
#
_cell.length_a   1.000
_cell.length_b   1.000
_cell.length_c   1.000
_cell.angle_alpha   90.00
_cell.angle_beta   90.00
_cell.angle_gamma   90.00
#
_symmetry.space_group_name_H-M   'P 1'
#
loop_
_entity.id
_entity.type
_entity.pdbx_description
1 polymer ?
#
loop_
_entity_poly.entity_id
_entity_poly.type
_entity_poly.pdbx_seq_one_letter_code
_entity_poly.pdbx_strand_id
1 'polypeptide(L)'
;MKTFLRTGKILAPVVISAALLFSGCGNSDNFVFTNSGIVGPGPAPVAANDSYPALGNATMTQAAAGGVLANDTLNGGVISSFDAVGSQGGALTLNADGSYSYTPAFNFVGAETFAYTLSNAGGDSTANITFTSTGLGIFVDNSTDPVGTGTQADPFDTLAEGLAVANAGDTIVVLRGNGTNTGLSGAVALGQGIDLIGEGSGLVLGQTVLPAGLAPVITGPVNCAGDNTVSGFTIEGSAGNGVSIAANNGNVTVNNNTISNPTGRHILGTNATGTVTITNNTLSAPPAAGDDFIRVENTDTNATVVVSNNTFRNDAQNPVDDLCEIRTLGTSVVGTTFSNNVANAATTDFRFGLFANGSGSSTQTVNVADNDFRGFTNTPVITNGSSSTSVLTGSISGNTFASPFSVAIAAQPAGGTLRIAGNMISNAIVTGISLQTEDSDADIIIENNQITGSTDDGVSYFDSDNGNFRIAFRDNTITNSGSDAVDVNWAGANSLCMEFTGNNFDDLLRLENSGAGTFNVQQLTNLATINNLNSIVPMLTGTINEANCNIP
;
A
#
# COMPACT_ATOMS: atom_id res chain seq x y z
N MET A 1 -42.30 63.00 46.53
CA MET A 1 -42.14 64.48 46.53
C MET A 1 -40.66 64.76 46.25
N LYS A 2 -40.30 65.03 45.00
CA LYS A 2 -39.84 66.35 44.51
C LYS A 2 -38.54 66.86 45.17
N THR A 3 -37.47 66.80 44.35
CA THR A 3 -36.47 67.86 44.06
C THR A 3 -35.21 68.03 44.94
N PHE A 4 -34.10 68.31 44.23
CA PHE A 4 -32.82 68.96 44.63
C PHE A 4 -31.80 68.10 45.43
N LEU A 5 -30.48 68.10 45.20
CA LEU A 5 -29.53 69.01 44.53
C LEU A 5 -28.36 68.26 43.84
N ARG A 6 -27.88 68.82 42.73
CA ARG A 6 -26.49 68.72 42.21
C ARG A 6 -25.52 69.36 43.21
N THR A 7 -24.32 68.77 43.41
CA THR A 7 -22.98 69.39 43.21
C THR A 7 -21.85 68.52 43.78
N GLY A 8 -20.76 68.33 43.01
CA GLY A 8 -19.38 68.43 43.55
C GLY A 8 -18.65 67.18 44.06
N LYS A 9 -18.02 66.44 43.14
CA LYS A 9 -16.62 65.95 43.14
C LYS A 9 -15.97 65.26 44.39
N ILE A 10 -15.49 64.04 44.10
CA ILE A 10 -14.27 63.32 44.53
C ILE A 10 -14.32 62.54 45.86
N LEU A 11 -14.26 61.19 45.79
CA LEU A 11 -13.27 60.27 46.42
C LEU A 11 -13.72 58.80 46.31
N ALA A 12 -12.87 57.95 45.68
CA ALA A 12 -12.68 56.48 45.81
C ALA A 12 -13.88 55.49 45.67
N PRO A 13 -13.66 54.25 45.16
CA PRO A 13 -14.73 53.32 44.86
C PRO A 13 -15.39 52.82 46.14
N VAL A 14 -16.69 53.12 46.29
CA VAL A 14 -17.56 52.44 47.24
C VAL A 14 -17.65 50.99 46.81
N VAL A 15 -17.08 50.09 47.60
CA VAL A 15 -17.37 48.66 47.57
C VAL A 15 -18.87 48.53 47.82
N ILE A 16 -19.65 48.29 46.76
CA ILE A 16 -21.04 47.85 46.89
C ILE A 16 -20.98 46.38 47.31
N SER A 17 -20.77 46.15 48.61
CA SER A 17 -21.18 44.88 49.19
C SER A 17 -22.70 44.92 49.26
N ALA A 18 -23.35 44.16 48.38
CA ALA A 18 -24.78 43.92 48.45
C ALA A 18 -25.12 43.27 49.80
N ALA A 19 -25.58 44.09 50.75
CA ALA A 19 -26.25 43.58 51.94
C ALA A 19 -27.65 43.12 51.51
N LEU A 20 -27.81 41.82 51.25
CA LEU A 20 -29.13 41.19 51.24
C LEU A 20 -29.75 41.36 52.63
N LEU A 21 -30.76 42.21 52.74
CA LEU A 21 -31.63 42.32 53.92
C LEU A 21 -32.57 41.13 53.95
N PHE A 22 -32.22 40.07 54.69
CA PHE A 22 -33.17 39.06 55.13
C PHE A 22 -33.79 39.48 56.46
N SER A 23 -35.06 39.86 56.45
CA SER A 23 -35.87 39.97 57.65
C SER A 23 -36.24 38.56 58.14
N GLY A 24 -35.39 37.98 58.97
CA GLY A 24 -35.66 36.75 59.72
C GLY A 24 -35.76 37.05 61.21
N CYS A 25 -36.96 36.92 61.77
CA CYS A 25 -37.19 36.93 63.22
C CYS A 25 -36.85 35.53 63.75
N GLY A 26 -35.86 35.43 64.65
CA GLY A 26 -35.49 34.15 65.27
C GLY A 26 -34.34 34.30 66.25
N ASN A 27 -34.63 34.11 67.53
CA ASN A 27 -33.72 34.28 68.65
C ASN A 27 -32.77 33.08 68.78
N SER A 28 -31.49 33.25 68.44
CA SER A 28 -30.38 32.47 69.00
C SER A 28 -29.07 33.19 68.67
N ASP A 29 -28.26 33.40 69.70
CA ASP A 29 -26.90 33.92 69.56
C ASP A 29 -26.09 33.05 68.57
N ASN A 30 -25.27 33.73 67.77
CA ASN A 30 -24.26 33.21 66.85
C ASN A 30 -24.72 32.93 65.40
N PHE A 31 -24.93 34.01 64.64
CA PHE A 31 -24.91 33.95 63.18
C PHE A 31 -23.46 33.91 62.69
N VAL A 32 -22.85 32.72 62.68
CA VAL A 32 -21.54 32.51 62.05
C VAL A 32 -21.78 32.45 60.54
N PHE A 33 -21.25 33.42 59.79
CA PHE A 33 -20.92 33.14 58.39
C PHE A 33 -19.79 32.10 58.41
N THR A 34 -20.13 30.81 58.35
CA THR A 34 -19.16 29.87 57.82
C THR A 34 -19.02 30.28 56.38
N ASN A 35 -17.89 30.90 56.04
CA ASN A 35 -17.45 31.04 54.67
C ASN A 35 -17.30 29.62 54.10
N SER A 36 -18.41 29.03 53.67
CA SER A 36 -18.46 27.72 53.06
C SER A 36 -17.81 27.87 51.69
N GLY A 37 -16.49 27.71 51.69
CA GLY A 37 -15.66 27.60 50.51
C GLY A 37 -15.35 28.91 49.80
N ILE A 38 -14.44 29.73 50.34
CA ILE A 38 -13.39 30.20 49.43
C ILE A 38 -12.54 28.96 49.14
N VAL A 39 -13.00 28.17 48.17
CA VAL A 39 -12.11 27.23 47.50
C VAL A 39 -11.01 28.13 46.95
N GLY A 40 -9.76 27.93 47.40
CA GLY A 40 -8.62 28.59 46.76
C GLY A 40 -8.73 28.37 45.24
N PRO A 41 -8.16 29.24 44.41
CA PRO A 41 -8.59 29.45 43.02
C PRO A 41 -8.44 28.26 42.02
N GLY A 42 -8.31 27.03 42.50
CA GLY A 42 -7.99 25.84 41.75
C GLY A 42 -6.49 25.78 41.45
N PRO A 43 -5.97 24.63 41.03
CA PRO A 43 -4.64 24.59 40.41
C PRO A 43 -4.64 25.41 39.12
N ALA A 44 -3.49 26.01 38.81
CA ALA A 44 -3.24 26.63 37.50
C ALA A 44 -3.46 25.61 36.35
N PRO A 45 -3.76 26.05 35.12
CA PRO A 45 -3.70 25.18 33.96
C PRO A 45 -2.29 24.59 33.79
N VAL A 46 -2.19 23.50 33.04
CA VAL A 46 -0.91 22.93 32.59
C VAL A 46 -0.96 22.84 31.07
N ALA A 47 -0.28 23.76 30.41
CA ALA A 47 -0.10 23.77 28.97
C ALA A 47 1.08 22.86 28.58
N ALA A 48 0.93 22.07 27.52
CA ALA A 48 1.95 21.19 26.97
C ALA A 48 2.30 21.63 25.55
N ASN A 49 3.57 21.47 25.15
CA ASN A 49 4.01 21.87 23.81
C ASN A 49 3.34 21.01 22.72
N ASP A 50 3.03 21.66 21.61
CA ASP A 50 2.44 21.07 20.43
C ASP A 50 3.44 21.00 19.27
N SER A 51 3.28 20.00 18.41
CA SER A 51 4.05 19.86 17.19
C SER A 51 3.16 19.37 16.05
N TYR A 52 3.15 20.11 14.94
CA TYR A 52 2.36 19.80 13.76
C TYR A 52 3.23 19.82 12.49
N PRO A 53 3.04 18.86 11.56
CA PRO A 53 3.68 18.94 10.25
C PRO A 53 3.10 20.10 9.44
N ALA A 54 3.91 20.67 8.56
CA ALA A 54 3.57 21.79 7.69
C ALA A 54 3.97 21.56 6.23
N LEU A 55 3.21 22.15 5.31
CA LEU A 55 3.58 22.24 3.90
C LEU A 55 3.75 23.72 3.54
N GLY A 56 4.95 24.10 3.07
CA GLY A 56 5.19 25.47 2.61
C GLY A 56 4.18 25.88 1.54
N ASN A 57 3.82 27.17 1.50
CA ASN A 57 2.84 27.72 0.55
C ASN A 57 1.39 27.19 0.66
N ALA A 58 1.07 26.36 1.65
CA ALA A 58 -0.27 25.86 1.91
C ALA A 58 -0.82 26.37 3.26
N THR A 59 -2.09 26.78 3.28
CA THR A 59 -2.76 27.10 4.55
C THR A 59 -3.23 25.81 5.21
N MET A 60 -3.02 25.74 6.51
CA MET A 60 -3.35 24.59 7.35
C MET A 60 -4.48 24.93 8.31
N THR A 61 -5.35 23.97 8.55
CA THR A 61 -6.43 24.08 9.55
C THR A 61 -6.48 22.83 10.39
N GLN A 62 -6.77 22.99 11.68
CA GLN A 62 -6.89 21.87 12.60
C GLN A 62 -8.12 22.07 13.48
N ALA A 63 -8.99 21.06 13.51
CA ALA A 63 -10.16 21.04 14.36
C ALA A 63 -9.77 20.81 15.83
N ALA A 64 -10.61 21.29 16.75
CA ALA A 64 -10.37 21.26 18.20
C ALA A 64 -9.99 19.89 18.76
N ALA A 65 -10.55 18.80 18.21
CA ALA A 65 -10.27 17.43 18.65
C ALA A 65 -8.79 17.02 18.57
N GLY A 66 -8.03 17.65 17.66
CA GLY A 66 -6.57 17.50 17.54
C GLY A 66 -5.85 18.84 17.59
N GLY A 67 -6.49 19.86 18.15
CA GLY A 67 -5.95 21.21 18.28
C GLY A 67 -5.07 21.34 19.53
N VAL A 68 -4.62 22.57 19.80
CA VAL A 68 -3.56 22.85 20.80
C VAL A 68 -3.95 22.51 22.24
N LEU A 69 -5.24 22.34 22.53
CA LEU A 69 -5.73 21.99 23.86
C LEU A 69 -5.86 20.48 24.07
N ALA A 70 -5.61 19.65 23.05
CA ALA A 70 -5.88 18.21 23.10
C ALA A 70 -5.00 17.46 24.12
N ASN A 71 -3.81 17.98 24.41
CA ASN A 71 -2.84 17.43 25.37
C ASN A 71 -2.75 18.24 26.68
N ASP A 72 -3.59 19.26 26.85
CA ASP A 72 -3.53 20.19 27.98
C ASP A 72 -4.41 19.75 29.15
N THR A 73 -4.02 20.16 30.36
CA THR A 73 -4.90 20.11 31.54
C THR A 73 -5.41 21.50 31.86
N LEU A 74 -6.64 21.80 31.43
CA LEU A 74 -7.18 23.16 31.51
C LEU A 74 -7.43 23.63 32.94
N ASN A 75 -7.89 22.77 33.86
CA ASN A 75 -8.30 23.18 35.22
C ASN A 75 -9.27 24.39 35.23
N GLY A 76 -10.16 24.48 34.22
CA GLY A 76 -11.06 25.62 34.03
C GLY A 76 -10.39 26.86 33.42
N GLY A 77 -9.14 26.75 32.98
CA GLY A 77 -8.43 27.76 32.22
C GLY A 77 -8.82 27.82 30.76
N VAL A 78 -8.56 28.97 30.16
CA VAL A 78 -8.85 29.29 28.77
C VAL A 78 -7.62 29.93 28.13
N ILE A 79 -7.53 29.89 26.81
CA ILE A 79 -6.51 30.63 26.06
C ILE A 79 -6.70 32.12 26.33
N SER A 80 -5.71 32.74 26.97
CA SER A 80 -5.74 34.16 27.34
C SER A 80 -4.92 35.04 26.40
N SER A 81 -3.90 34.46 25.76
CA SER A 81 -3.07 35.12 24.75
C SER A 81 -2.34 34.10 23.87
N PHE A 82 -1.95 34.54 22.67
CA PHE A 82 -1.11 33.78 21.76
C PHE A 82 -0.36 34.72 20.80
N ASP A 83 0.72 34.23 20.21
CA ASP A 83 1.43 34.92 19.14
C ASP A 83 0.66 34.78 17.82
N ALA A 84 0.26 35.90 17.21
CA ALA A 84 -0.41 35.88 15.91
C ALA A 84 0.58 35.77 14.73
N VAL A 85 1.87 36.05 14.97
CA VAL A 85 2.95 35.99 13.98
C VAL A 85 4.11 35.19 14.55
N GLY A 86 4.56 34.20 13.80
CA GLY A 86 5.57 33.24 14.24
C GLY A 86 6.98 33.75 14.07
N SER A 87 7.93 32.96 14.56
CA SER A 87 9.36 33.27 14.49
C SER A 87 9.91 33.45 13.07
N GLN A 88 9.20 32.95 12.05
CA GLN A 88 9.59 32.98 10.63
C GLN A 88 8.61 33.80 9.77
N GLY A 89 7.66 34.51 10.40
CA GLY A 89 6.72 35.41 9.74
C GLY A 89 5.42 34.77 9.26
N GLY A 90 5.14 33.49 9.58
CA GLY A 90 3.85 32.87 9.35
C GLY A 90 2.76 33.46 10.26
N ALA A 91 1.50 33.39 9.84
CA ALA A 91 0.36 33.92 10.55
C ALA A 91 -0.48 32.80 11.20
N LEU A 92 -0.80 32.94 12.48
CA LEU A 92 -1.63 32.00 13.24
C LEU A 92 -2.93 32.68 13.69
N THR A 93 -4.06 32.03 13.42
CA THR A 93 -5.35 32.31 14.06
C THR A 93 -5.68 31.15 14.98
N LEU A 94 -5.70 31.39 16.29
CA LEU A 94 -6.03 30.40 17.31
C LEU A 94 -7.40 30.69 17.94
N ASN A 95 -8.30 29.71 17.92
CA ASN A 95 -9.65 29.82 18.47
C ASN A 95 -9.68 29.36 19.94
N ALA A 96 -10.68 29.81 20.68
CA ALA A 96 -10.83 29.51 22.11
C ALA A 96 -11.05 28.01 22.42
N ASP A 97 -11.53 27.23 21.45
CA ASP A 97 -11.70 25.77 21.56
C ASP A 97 -10.42 24.99 21.25
N GLY A 98 -9.31 25.67 20.92
CA GLY A 98 -8.04 25.07 20.57
C GLY A 98 -7.87 24.74 19.09
N SER A 99 -8.90 24.93 18.25
CA SER A 99 -8.76 24.85 16.80
C SER A 99 -7.96 26.02 16.25
N TYR A 100 -7.25 25.83 15.13
CA TYR A 100 -6.44 26.89 14.54
C TYR A 100 -6.46 26.90 13.02
N SER A 101 -6.07 28.04 12.44
CA SER A 101 -5.63 28.17 11.06
C SER A 101 -4.25 28.82 11.02
N TYR A 102 -3.33 28.22 10.26
CA TYR A 102 -1.96 28.70 10.10
C TYR A 102 -1.63 28.86 8.62
N THR A 103 -1.11 30.03 8.26
CA THR A 103 -0.60 30.35 6.92
C THR A 103 0.89 30.61 7.02
N PRO A 104 1.75 29.72 6.48
CA PRO A 104 3.19 29.93 6.46
C PRO A 104 3.58 31.19 5.68
N ALA A 105 4.77 31.73 5.97
CA ALA A 105 5.40 32.70 5.08
C ALA A 105 5.68 32.08 3.70
N PHE A 106 5.75 32.92 2.66
CA PHE A 106 6.06 32.48 1.30
C PHE A 106 7.39 31.72 1.27
N ASN A 107 7.39 30.54 0.63
CA ASN A 107 8.52 29.61 0.54
C ASN A 107 9.10 29.13 1.88
N PHE A 108 8.27 29.03 2.92
CA PHE A 108 8.69 28.52 4.21
C PHE A 108 9.09 27.03 4.16
N VAL A 109 10.30 26.73 4.64
CA VAL A 109 10.83 25.39 4.95
C VAL A 109 11.58 25.47 6.27
N GLY A 110 11.48 24.44 7.11
CA GLY A 110 12.10 24.39 8.45
C GLY A 110 11.06 24.45 9.58
N ALA A 111 11.47 24.94 10.75
CA ALA A 111 10.63 25.00 11.94
C ALA A 111 10.22 26.44 12.28
N GLU A 112 8.96 26.62 12.70
CA GLU A 112 8.41 27.90 13.18
C GLU A 112 7.65 27.69 14.50
N THR A 113 7.82 28.63 15.44
CA THR A 113 7.22 28.54 16.77
C THR A 113 6.30 29.71 17.09
N PHE A 114 5.23 29.42 17.82
CA PHE A 114 4.28 30.38 18.41
C PHE A 114 4.08 30.05 19.89
N ALA A 115 4.01 31.02 20.78
CA ALA A 115 3.62 30.79 22.17
C ALA A 115 2.12 31.00 22.37
N TYR A 116 1.49 30.20 23.23
CA TYR A 116 0.14 30.46 23.77
C TYR A 116 0.13 30.31 25.29
N THR A 117 -0.77 31.03 25.96
CA THR A 117 -0.93 31.00 27.41
C THR A 117 -2.35 30.64 27.79
N LEU A 118 -2.48 29.66 28.69
CA LEU A 118 -3.70 29.35 29.40
C LEU A 118 -3.73 30.10 30.72
N SER A 119 -4.89 30.64 31.09
CA SER A 119 -5.08 31.34 32.36
C SER A 119 -6.38 30.92 33.05
N ASN A 120 -6.30 30.72 34.36
CA ASN A 120 -7.47 30.67 35.25
C ASN A 120 -7.20 31.50 36.52
N ALA A 121 -8.09 31.41 37.51
CA ALA A 121 -7.87 32.11 38.77
C ALA A 121 -6.63 31.59 39.55
N GLY A 122 -6.21 30.34 39.29
CA GLY A 122 -5.11 29.64 39.95
C GLY A 122 -3.73 29.95 39.38
N GLY A 123 -3.65 30.51 38.17
CA GLY A 123 -2.41 30.99 37.56
C GLY A 123 -2.40 30.89 36.03
N ASP A 124 -1.21 31.12 35.46
CA ASP A 124 -0.94 31.06 34.03
C ASP A 124 0.00 29.88 33.71
N SER A 125 -0.14 29.32 32.51
CA SER A 125 0.77 28.31 31.95
C SER A 125 0.97 28.56 30.46
N THR A 126 2.22 28.54 30.00
CA THR A 126 2.59 28.85 28.62
C THR A 126 3.22 27.63 27.96
N ALA A 127 2.87 27.40 26.69
CA ALA A 127 3.46 26.37 25.85
C ALA A 127 3.71 26.89 24.43
N ASN A 128 4.49 26.13 23.66
CA ASN A 128 4.83 26.45 22.29
C ASN A 128 4.10 25.52 21.31
N ILE A 129 3.62 26.09 20.21
CA ILE A 129 3.18 25.40 19.01
C ILE A 129 4.33 25.42 18.02
N THR A 130 4.77 24.26 17.56
CA THR A 130 5.84 24.13 16.57
C THR A 130 5.29 23.58 15.25
N PHE A 131 5.45 24.32 14.16
CA PHE A 131 5.19 23.86 12.80
C PHE A 131 6.49 23.48 12.11
N THR A 132 6.57 22.29 11.50
CA THR A 132 7.77 21.83 10.78
C THR A 132 7.44 21.46 9.34
N SER A 133 8.11 22.10 8.38
CA SER A 133 7.98 21.81 6.95
C SER A 133 9.28 21.29 6.36
N THR A 134 9.18 20.23 5.55
CA THR A 134 10.32 19.60 4.85
C THR A 134 10.44 20.01 3.38
N GLY A 135 9.44 20.72 2.84
CA GLY A 135 9.39 21.13 1.44
C GLY A 135 8.16 21.99 1.13
N LEU A 136 8.07 22.45 -0.11
CA LEU A 136 7.01 23.35 -0.58
C LEU A 136 5.85 22.59 -1.21
N GLY A 137 4.64 23.12 -1.02
CA GLY A 137 3.48 22.81 -1.85
C GLY A 137 3.48 23.70 -3.09
N ILE A 138 3.50 23.09 -4.27
CA ILE A 138 3.46 23.79 -5.55
C ILE A 138 2.11 23.50 -6.20
N PHE A 139 1.20 24.46 -6.14
CA PHE A 139 -0.17 24.27 -6.59
C PHE A 139 -0.31 24.62 -8.07
N VAL A 140 -0.97 23.73 -8.80
CA VAL A 140 -1.31 23.87 -10.22
C VAL A 140 -2.83 23.73 -10.36
N ASP A 141 -3.47 24.71 -10.98
CA ASP A 141 -4.90 24.71 -11.28
C ASP A 141 -5.12 25.25 -12.71
N ASN A 142 -5.47 24.36 -13.65
CA ASN A 142 -5.65 24.73 -15.06
C ASN A 142 -6.89 25.60 -15.35
N SER A 143 -7.55 26.12 -14.31
CA SER A 143 -8.66 27.06 -14.42
C SER A 143 -8.31 28.50 -14.03
N THR A 144 -7.07 28.76 -13.59
CA THR A 144 -6.61 30.09 -13.15
C THR A 144 -6.05 30.92 -14.31
N ASP A 145 -5.86 32.22 -14.07
CA ASP A 145 -5.19 33.10 -15.04
C ASP A 145 -3.69 32.75 -15.11
N PRO A 146 -3.03 32.93 -16.28
CA PRO A 146 -1.60 32.71 -16.40
C PRO A 146 -0.82 33.62 -15.44
N VAL A 147 0.34 33.17 -14.94
CA VAL A 147 1.30 33.89 -14.07
C VAL A 147 1.04 33.81 -12.55
N GLY A 148 0.40 32.75 -12.05
CA GLY A 148 0.35 32.49 -10.60
C GLY A 148 1.72 32.28 -9.96
N THR A 149 1.80 32.36 -8.64
CA THR A 149 3.04 32.16 -7.84
C THR A 149 3.29 30.71 -7.41
N GLY A 150 2.35 29.81 -7.68
CA GLY A 150 2.41 28.40 -7.29
C GLY A 150 2.02 28.15 -5.83
N THR A 151 1.51 29.16 -5.12
CA THR A 151 0.99 28.98 -3.76
C THR A 151 -0.45 28.46 -3.79
N GLN A 152 -0.95 27.93 -2.68
CA GLN A 152 -2.34 27.48 -2.61
C GLN A 152 -3.34 28.61 -2.91
N ALA A 153 -3.02 29.85 -2.51
CA ALA A 153 -3.87 31.02 -2.74
C ALA A 153 -3.75 31.58 -4.16
N ASP A 154 -2.69 31.24 -4.88
CA ASP A 154 -2.37 31.74 -6.21
C ASP A 154 -1.61 30.66 -7.03
N PRO A 155 -2.33 29.61 -7.50
CA PRO A 155 -1.74 28.46 -8.19
C PRO A 155 -1.20 28.81 -9.58
N PHE A 156 -0.22 28.03 -10.07
CA PHE A 156 0.16 28.05 -11.49
C PHE A 156 -0.97 27.53 -12.40
N ASP A 157 -1.02 27.99 -13.65
CA ASP A 157 -2.02 27.52 -14.63
C ASP A 157 -1.57 26.20 -15.30
N THR A 158 -0.25 25.98 -15.44
CA THR A 158 0.28 24.80 -16.11
C THR A 158 1.15 23.92 -15.23
N LEU A 159 1.12 22.61 -15.50
CA LEU A 159 2.02 21.66 -14.81
C LEU A 159 3.49 21.93 -15.16
N ALA A 160 3.77 22.45 -16.36
CA ALA A 160 5.11 22.83 -16.78
C ALA A 160 5.72 23.93 -15.90
N GLU A 161 4.93 24.92 -15.48
CA GLU A 161 5.38 25.95 -14.54
C GLU A 161 5.71 25.37 -13.17
N GLY A 162 4.84 24.48 -12.65
CA GLY A 162 5.08 23.80 -11.38
C GLY A 162 6.36 22.95 -11.41
N LEU A 163 6.56 22.17 -12.47
CA LEU A 163 7.77 21.37 -12.68
C LEU A 163 9.04 22.23 -12.79
N ALA A 164 8.94 23.44 -13.36
CA ALA A 164 10.09 24.30 -13.55
C ALA A 164 10.66 24.88 -12.25
N VAL A 165 9.86 24.94 -11.17
CA VAL A 165 10.27 25.49 -9.87
C VAL A 165 10.45 24.45 -8.77
N ALA A 166 9.97 23.22 -8.98
CA ALA A 166 10.03 22.15 -8.00
C ALA A 166 11.44 21.61 -7.76
N ASN A 167 11.75 21.34 -6.49
CA ASN A 167 13.02 20.79 -6.02
C ASN A 167 12.78 19.53 -5.19
N ALA A 168 13.85 18.76 -4.93
CA ALA A 168 13.77 17.58 -4.07
C ALA A 168 13.17 17.94 -2.69
N GLY A 169 12.15 17.18 -2.27
CA GLY A 169 11.36 17.40 -1.06
C GLY A 169 10.05 18.16 -1.28
N ASP A 170 9.85 18.78 -2.46
CA ASP A 170 8.63 19.50 -2.79
C ASP A 170 7.51 18.56 -3.25
N THR A 171 6.27 19.00 -3.07
CA THR A 171 5.07 18.33 -3.56
C THR A 171 4.35 19.23 -4.56
N ILE A 172 4.24 18.77 -5.80
CA ILE A 172 3.36 19.39 -6.80
C ILE A 172 1.94 18.89 -6.59
N VAL A 173 1.03 19.80 -6.27
CA VAL A 173 -0.40 19.53 -6.07
C VAL A 173 -1.17 20.00 -7.30
N VAL A 174 -1.76 19.05 -8.03
CA VAL A 174 -2.53 19.32 -9.24
C VAL A 174 -4.02 19.27 -8.93
N LEU A 175 -4.68 20.41 -9.04
CA LEU A 175 -6.12 20.53 -9.00
C LEU A 175 -6.70 20.17 -10.38
N ARG A 176 -7.93 19.66 -10.42
CA ARG A 176 -8.58 19.26 -11.68
C ARG A 176 -8.80 20.44 -12.61
N GLY A 177 -8.97 21.63 -12.01
CA GLY A 177 -9.44 22.84 -12.64
C GLY A 177 -10.72 22.62 -13.45
N ASN A 178 -10.83 23.22 -14.64
CA ASN A 178 -12.07 23.21 -15.45
C ASN A 178 -12.06 22.17 -16.58
N GLY A 179 -10.94 21.49 -16.80
CA GLY A 179 -10.80 20.43 -17.80
C GLY A 179 -10.80 20.91 -19.26
N THR A 180 -10.70 22.21 -19.52
CA THR A 180 -10.76 22.79 -20.88
C THR A 180 -9.44 23.41 -21.36
N ASN A 181 -8.49 23.68 -20.46
CA ASN A 181 -7.17 24.23 -20.78
C ASN A 181 -6.09 23.14 -20.92
N THR A 182 -5.12 23.39 -21.80
CA THR A 182 -4.10 22.42 -22.28
C THR A 182 -2.92 22.18 -21.33
N GLY A 183 -2.93 22.75 -20.12
CA GLY A 183 -1.78 22.80 -19.19
C GLY A 183 -1.36 21.47 -18.56
N LEU A 184 -2.13 20.39 -18.77
CA LEU A 184 -1.89 19.04 -18.24
C LEU A 184 -1.53 18.01 -19.33
N SER A 185 -1.20 18.50 -20.53
CA SER A 185 -0.82 17.65 -21.66
C SER A 185 0.70 17.53 -21.79
N GLY A 186 1.15 16.39 -22.36
CA GLY A 186 2.55 16.13 -22.58
C GLY A 186 3.24 15.37 -21.45
N ALA A 187 4.49 14.98 -21.68
CA ALA A 187 5.26 14.19 -20.74
C ALA A 187 5.59 14.97 -19.47
N VAL A 188 5.41 14.33 -18.32
CA VAL A 188 5.76 14.85 -17.01
C VAL A 188 7.12 14.27 -16.63
N ALA A 189 8.11 15.11 -16.37
CA ALA A 189 9.44 14.69 -15.94
C ALA A 189 9.66 15.12 -14.48
N LEU A 190 9.51 14.17 -13.56
CA LEU A 190 9.73 14.42 -12.14
C LEU A 190 11.21 14.28 -11.81
N GLY A 191 11.80 15.34 -11.28
CA GLY A 191 13.11 15.28 -10.64
C GLY A 191 13.07 14.40 -9.39
N GLN A 192 14.24 13.97 -8.91
CA GLN A 192 14.32 13.11 -7.73
C GLN A 192 13.73 13.80 -6.50
N GLY A 193 12.94 13.09 -5.69
CA GLY A 193 12.37 13.60 -4.45
C GLY A 193 11.16 14.53 -4.62
N ILE A 194 10.64 14.69 -5.85
CA ILE A 194 9.47 15.53 -6.13
C ILE A 194 8.22 14.66 -6.16
N ASP A 195 7.28 14.92 -5.26
CA ASP A 195 5.99 14.24 -5.28
C ASP A 195 5.04 14.94 -6.25
N LEU A 196 4.22 14.17 -6.95
CA LEU A 196 3.16 14.63 -7.84
C LEU A 196 1.84 14.07 -7.36
N ILE A 197 0.95 14.95 -6.89
CA ILE A 197 -0.29 14.55 -6.25
C ILE A 197 -1.50 15.29 -6.81
N GLY A 198 -2.52 14.56 -7.25
CA GLY A 198 -3.78 15.09 -7.74
C GLY A 198 -4.82 15.26 -6.64
N GLU A 199 -5.76 16.20 -6.81
CA GLU A 199 -6.86 16.44 -5.86
C GLU A 199 -7.73 15.20 -5.56
N GLY A 200 -7.75 14.20 -6.45
CA GLY A 200 -8.51 12.96 -6.29
C GLY A 200 -7.91 11.98 -5.29
N SER A 201 -6.72 12.25 -4.75
CA SER A 201 -6.01 11.37 -3.80
C SER A 201 -6.64 11.32 -2.40
N GLY A 202 -7.61 12.19 -2.07
CA GLY A 202 -8.25 12.22 -0.75
C GLY A 202 -7.28 12.58 0.38
N LEU A 203 -6.39 13.54 0.11
CA LEU A 203 -5.15 13.71 0.83
C LEU A 203 -5.20 14.70 1.98
N VAL A 204 -4.42 14.38 3.01
CA VAL A 204 -3.96 15.31 4.03
C VAL A 204 -2.47 15.59 3.78
N LEU A 205 -2.13 16.79 3.31
CA LEU A 205 -0.74 17.24 3.17
C LEU A 205 -0.34 18.06 4.39
N GLY A 206 0.45 17.47 5.27
CA GLY A 206 0.66 18.04 6.61
C GLY A 206 -0.67 18.04 7.37
N GLN A 207 -1.27 19.22 7.54
CA GLN A 207 -2.60 19.42 8.14
C GLN A 207 -3.64 19.96 7.11
N THR A 208 -3.25 20.14 5.85
CA THR A 208 -4.16 20.63 4.81
C THR A 208 -4.94 19.47 4.21
N VAL A 209 -6.26 19.44 4.43
CA VAL A 209 -7.16 18.50 3.75
C VAL A 209 -7.53 19.09 2.39
N LEU A 210 -7.10 18.44 1.31
CA LEU A 210 -7.59 18.80 -0.01
C LEU A 210 -9.03 18.25 -0.19
N PRO A 211 -9.95 19.00 -0.82
CA PRO A 211 -11.29 18.48 -1.09
C PRO A 211 -11.22 17.21 -1.91
N ALA A 212 -11.97 16.17 -1.53
CA ALA A 212 -12.13 14.99 -2.38
C ALA A 212 -12.77 15.41 -3.71
N GLY A 213 -12.04 15.22 -4.80
CA GLY A 213 -12.45 15.53 -6.16
C GLY A 213 -12.33 14.34 -7.11
N LEU A 214 -12.85 14.47 -8.34
CA LEU A 214 -12.40 13.67 -9.47
C LEU A 214 -10.93 14.00 -9.74
N ALA A 215 -10.17 12.96 -10.05
CA ALA A 215 -8.76 13.09 -10.35
C ALA A 215 -8.52 14.04 -11.55
N PRO A 216 -7.48 14.90 -11.50
CA PRO A 216 -7.00 15.60 -12.68
C PRO A 216 -6.59 14.60 -13.75
N VAL A 217 -6.80 14.97 -15.02
CA VAL A 217 -6.44 14.15 -16.18
C VAL A 217 -5.12 14.65 -16.76
N ILE A 218 -4.12 13.77 -16.83
CA ILE A 218 -2.88 13.99 -17.57
C ILE A 218 -2.84 13.06 -18.78
N THR A 219 -2.37 13.57 -19.92
CA THR A 219 -2.41 12.82 -21.19
C THR A 219 -1.06 12.34 -21.69
N GLY A 220 0.01 12.60 -20.94
CA GLY A 220 1.36 12.13 -21.25
C GLY A 220 1.97 11.25 -20.17
N PRO A 221 3.08 10.58 -20.50
CA PRO A 221 3.78 9.69 -19.57
C PRO A 221 4.32 10.46 -18.37
N VAL A 222 4.25 9.87 -17.18
CA VAL A 222 4.93 10.37 -15.97
C VAL A 222 6.25 9.65 -15.80
N ASN A 223 7.36 10.38 -15.84
CA ASN A 223 8.70 9.83 -15.73
C ASN A 223 9.29 10.21 -14.37
N CYS A 224 9.46 9.22 -13.50
CA CYS A 224 10.00 9.35 -12.15
C CYS A 224 11.52 9.15 -12.16
N ALA A 225 12.29 10.15 -11.72
CA ALA A 225 13.75 10.04 -11.55
C ALA A 225 14.15 9.33 -10.24
N GLY A 226 13.25 9.27 -9.25
CA GLY A 226 13.44 8.57 -7.98
C GLY A 226 12.91 9.32 -6.76
N ASP A 227 12.69 8.61 -5.66
CA ASP A 227 12.14 9.19 -4.42
C ASP A 227 10.83 9.95 -4.66
N ASN A 228 10.02 9.48 -5.61
CA ASN A 228 8.81 10.14 -6.08
C ASN A 228 7.54 9.41 -5.64
N THR A 229 6.50 10.15 -5.29
CA THR A 229 5.13 9.67 -5.18
C THR A 229 4.29 10.22 -6.33
N VAL A 230 3.56 9.37 -7.05
CA VAL A 230 2.58 9.74 -8.07
C VAL A 230 1.21 9.26 -7.59
N SER A 231 0.31 10.20 -7.24
CA SER A 231 -0.96 9.84 -6.62
C SER A 231 -2.18 10.61 -7.11
N GLY A 232 -3.31 9.93 -7.28
CA GLY A 232 -4.62 10.58 -7.45
C GLY A 232 -4.86 11.18 -8.84
N PHE A 233 -4.29 10.61 -9.89
CA PHE A 233 -4.47 11.05 -11.29
C PHE A 233 -5.33 10.09 -12.10
N THR A 234 -5.96 10.63 -13.15
CA THR A 234 -6.30 9.85 -14.35
C THR A 234 -5.21 10.10 -15.38
N ILE A 235 -4.50 9.05 -15.78
CA ILE A 235 -3.44 9.07 -16.79
C ILE A 235 -3.98 8.38 -18.04
N GLU A 236 -4.34 9.17 -19.05
CA GLU A 236 -5.10 8.67 -20.20
C GLU A 236 -4.33 8.87 -21.51
N GLY A 237 -4.20 7.82 -22.32
CA GLY A 237 -3.73 7.95 -23.70
C GLY A 237 -2.24 8.31 -23.82
N SER A 238 -1.43 7.96 -22.82
CA SER A 238 0.00 8.28 -22.82
C SER A 238 0.72 7.67 -24.03
N ALA A 239 1.50 8.51 -24.73
CA ALA A 239 2.44 8.04 -25.74
C ALA A 239 3.65 7.39 -25.05
N GLY A 240 3.69 6.05 -25.08
CA GLY A 240 4.60 5.22 -24.30
C GLY A 240 3.91 4.67 -23.05
N ASN A 241 4.65 4.56 -21.95
CA ASN A 241 4.10 4.03 -20.71
C ASN A 241 3.22 5.06 -19.98
N GLY A 242 2.31 4.63 -19.12
CA GLY A 242 1.59 5.55 -18.21
C GLY A 242 2.54 6.19 -17.20
N VAL A 243 3.26 5.35 -16.45
CA VAL A 243 4.32 5.76 -15.52
C VAL A 243 5.61 5.00 -15.84
N SER A 244 6.72 5.72 -15.97
CA SER A 244 8.07 5.16 -16.13
C SER A 244 8.92 5.51 -14.93
N ILE A 245 9.61 4.51 -14.37
CA ILE A 245 10.46 4.62 -13.19
C ILE A 245 11.89 4.36 -13.64
N ALA A 246 12.74 5.39 -13.48
CA ALA A 246 14.14 5.36 -13.91
C ALA A 246 15.00 4.40 -13.05
N ALA A 247 16.25 4.22 -13.47
CA ALA A 247 17.23 3.44 -12.71
C ALA A 247 17.77 4.21 -11.49
N ASN A 248 18.20 3.50 -10.45
CA ASN A 248 18.78 4.10 -9.22
C ASN A 248 17.86 5.12 -8.52
N ASN A 249 16.57 4.81 -8.52
CA ASN A 249 15.46 5.69 -8.17
C ASN A 249 15.09 5.75 -6.68
N GLY A 250 15.83 5.15 -5.75
CA GLY A 250 15.42 5.15 -4.34
C GLY A 250 14.00 4.58 -4.14
N ASN A 251 13.11 5.26 -3.42
CA ASN A 251 11.74 4.78 -3.22
C ASN A 251 10.75 5.43 -4.19
N VAL A 252 9.98 4.66 -4.97
CA VAL A 252 8.94 5.22 -5.84
C VAL A 252 7.58 4.63 -5.50
N THR A 253 6.58 5.50 -5.28
CA THR A 253 5.20 5.12 -5.00
C THR A 253 4.29 5.57 -6.13
N VAL A 254 3.52 4.65 -6.71
CA VAL A 254 2.46 4.93 -7.68
C VAL A 254 1.16 4.44 -7.08
N ASN A 255 0.28 5.34 -6.62
CA ASN A 255 -0.93 4.91 -5.93
C ASN A 255 -2.19 5.72 -6.24
N ASN A 256 -3.35 5.10 -6.07
CA ASN A 256 -4.66 5.76 -6.28
C ASN A 256 -4.81 6.39 -7.67
N ASN A 257 -4.14 5.87 -8.69
CA ASN A 257 -4.24 6.38 -10.06
C ASN A 257 -5.18 5.51 -10.89
N THR A 258 -5.86 6.13 -11.85
CA THR A 258 -6.46 5.41 -12.98
C THR A 258 -5.54 5.58 -14.19
N ILE A 259 -5.00 4.50 -14.74
CA ILE A 259 -4.13 4.54 -15.91
C ILE A 259 -4.85 3.81 -17.04
N SER A 260 -5.05 4.47 -18.17
CA SER A 260 -5.80 3.93 -19.30
C SER A 260 -5.18 4.25 -20.66
N ASN A 261 -5.30 3.28 -21.58
CA ASN A 261 -4.88 3.40 -22.98
C ASN A 261 -3.44 3.90 -23.21
N PRO A 262 -2.41 3.47 -22.44
CA PRO A 262 -1.03 3.76 -22.82
C PRO A 262 -0.69 3.05 -24.14
N THR A 263 0.18 3.65 -24.96
CA THR A 263 0.69 2.95 -26.16
C THR A 263 1.85 2.00 -25.85
N GLY A 264 2.32 1.97 -24.61
CA GLY A 264 3.24 0.98 -24.02
C GLY A 264 2.59 0.36 -22.78
N ARG A 265 3.35 0.19 -21.68
CA ARG A 265 2.88 -0.43 -20.43
C ARG A 265 2.17 0.58 -19.54
N HIS A 266 1.32 0.14 -18.60
CA HIS A 266 0.77 1.09 -17.62
C HIS A 266 1.87 1.59 -16.69
N ILE A 267 2.71 0.69 -16.20
CA ILE A 267 3.84 1.02 -15.33
C ILE A 267 5.08 0.24 -15.76
N LEU A 268 6.20 0.95 -15.95
CA LEU A 268 7.51 0.37 -16.24
C LEU A 268 8.54 0.84 -15.20
N GLY A 269 9.24 -0.07 -14.52
CA GLY A 269 10.50 0.19 -13.82
C GLY A 269 11.70 -0.49 -14.46
N THR A 270 12.82 0.23 -14.59
CA THR A 270 14.06 -0.31 -15.17
C THR A 270 15.25 -0.03 -14.26
N ASN A 271 15.95 -1.09 -13.83
CA ASN A 271 17.03 -1.09 -12.84
C ASN A 271 16.68 -0.28 -11.59
N ALA A 272 15.47 -0.53 -11.08
CA ALA A 272 14.97 0.10 -9.87
C ALA A 272 15.86 -0.26 -8.67
N THR A 273 15.98 0.65 -7.71
CA THR A 273 16.59 0.43 -6.41
C THR A 273 15.54 0.71 -5.35
N GLY A 274 15.86 0.52 -4.06
CA GLY A 274 14.94 0.85 -2.97
C GLY A 274 13.61 0.10 -3.07
N THR A 275 12.50 0.79 -2.82
CA THR A 275 11.15 0.19 -2.85
C THR A 275 10.30 0.79 -3.96
N VAL A 276 9.77 -0.05 -4.85
CA VAL A 276 8.74 0.30 -5.83
C VAL A 276 7.38 -0.16 -5.28
N THR A 277 6.52 0.80 -4.93
CA THR A 277 5.19 0.55 -4.38
C THR A 277 4.13 0.94 -5.39
N ILE A 278 3.34 -0.02 -5.87
CA ILE A 278 2.26 0.15 -6.84
C ILE A 278 0.96 -0.27 -6.17
N THR A 279 0.15 0.68 -5.68
CA THR A 279 -1.02 0.34 -4.86
C THR A 279 -2.30 1.09 -5.17
N ASN A 280 -3.46 0.46 -4.98
CA ASN A 280 -4.77 1.09 -5.18
C ASN A 280 -4.98 1.71 -6.58
N ASN A 281 -4.26 1.24 -7.61
CA ASN A 281 -4.43 1.76 -8.96
C ASN A 281 -5.53 0.99 -9.70
N THR A 282 -6.23 1.67 -10.59
CA THR A 282 -7.06 1.04 -11.62
C THR A 282 -6.31 1.10 -12.94
N LEU A 283 -5.88 -0.04 -13.45
CA LEU A 283 -5.19 -0.15 -14.73
C LEU A 283 -6.18 -0.73 -15.73
N SER A 284 -6.58 0.06 -16.73
CA SER A 284 -7.64 -0.31 -17.66
C SER A 284 -7.22 -0.13 -19.12
N ALA A 285 -7.92 -0.86 -19.99
CA ALA A 285 -7.59 -1.03 -21.40
C ALA A 285 -6.22 -1.71 -21.60
N PRO A 286 -6.12 -2.64 -22.55
CA PRO A 286 -4.87 -3.36 -22.75
C PRO A 286 -3.79 -2.41 -23.26
N PRO A 287 -2.51 -2.61 -22.87
CA PRO A 287 -1.38 -1.99 -23.53
C PRO A 287 -1.31 -2.37 -25.02
N ALA A 288 -0.29 -1.88 -25.74
CA ALA A 288 0.00 -2.40 -27.07
C ALA A 288 0.14 -3.94 -27.04
N ALA A 289 -0.25 -4.60 -28.15
CA ALA A 289 -0.22 -6.06 -28.22
C ALA A 289 1.19 -6.59 -27.91
N GLY A 290 1.29 -7.46 -26.89
CA GLY A 290 2.56 -8.05 -26.43
C GLY A 290 3.31 -7.24 -25.38
N ASP A 291 2.73 -6.17 -24.81
CA ASP A 291 3.24 -5.50 -23.62
C ASP A 291 2.47 -5.93 -22.35
N ASP A 292 3.05 -5.60 -21.19
CA ASP A 292 2.48 -5.89 -19.86
C ASP A 292 1.70 -4.70 -19.29
N PHE A 293 0.82 -4.96 -18.32
CA PHE A 293 0.29 -3.89 -17.48
C PHE A 293 1.39 -3.27 -16.61
N ILE A 294 2.11 -4.11 -15.88
CA ILE A 294 3.24 -3.69 -15.03
C ILE A 294 4.46 -4.48 -15.46
N ARG A 295 5.60 -3.81 -15.65
CA ARG A 295 6.90 -4.47 -15.72
C ARG A 295 7.89 -3.78 -14.80
N VAL A 296 8.62 -4.55 -13.99
CA VAL A 296 9.82 -4.07 -13.29
C VAL A 296 10.98 -4.98 -13.64
N GLU A 297 12.04 -4.42 -14.22
CA GLU A 297 13.22 -5.16 -14.64
C GLU A 297 14.45 -4.68 -13.91
N ASN A 298 15.16 -5.60 -13.25
CA ASN A 298 16.33 -5.33 -12.41
C ASN A 298 17.51 -6.17 -12.84
N THR A 299 18.61 -5.51 -13.24
CA THR A 299 19.91 -6.14 -13.53
C THR A 299 20.94 -5.64 -12.54
N ASP A 300 21.65 -6.55 -11.88
CA ASP A 300 22.68 -6.29 -10.86
C ASP A 300 22.29 -5.23 -9.79
N THR A 301 20.99 -5.15 -9.47
CA THR A 301 20.40 -4.13 -8.60
C THR A 301 19.36 -4.73 -7.65
N ASN A 302 19.40 -4.33 -6.39
CA ASN A 302 18.46 -4.83 -5.38
C ASN A 302 17.27 -3.88 -5.25
N ALA A 303 16.07 -4.45 -5.22
CA ALA A 303 14.83 -3.71 -5.06
C ALA A 303 13.81 -4.51 -4.22
N THR A 304 12.87 -3.81 -3.62
CA THR A 304 11.63 -4.39 -3.12
C THR A 304 10.49 -3.91 -4.01
N VAL A 305 9.66 -4.82 -4.50
CA VAL A 305 8.50 -4.49 -5.32
C VAL A 305 7.24 -4.90 -4.59
N VAL A 306 6.34 -3.95 -4.36
CA VAL A 306 5.05 -4.16 -3.72
C VAL A 306 3.95 -3.78 -4.70
N VAL A 307 3.14 -4.75 -5.13
CA VAL A 307 1.99 -4.54 -6.01
C VAL A 307 0.75 -5.00 -5.26
N SER A 308 -0.03 -4.07 -4.71
CA SER A 308 -1.20 -4.46 -3.91
C SER A 308 -2.45 -3.61 -4.07
N ASN A 309 -3.61 -4.23 -3.88
CA ASN A 309 -4.91 -3.56 -3.99
C ASN A 309 -5.18 -2.91 -5.35
N ASN A 310 -4.52 -3.36 -6.41
CA ASN A 310 -4.75 -2.83 -7.76
C ASN A 310 -5.91 -3.56 -8.43
N THR A 311 -6.61 -2.86 -9.31
CA THR A 311 -7.62 -3.45 -10.19
C THR A 311 -7.13 -3.41 -11.63
N PHE A 312 -7.04 -4.57 -12.26
CA PHE A 312 -6.65 -4.72 -13.66
C PHE A 312 -7.89 -5.05 -14.50
N ARG A 313 -8.12 -4.28 -15.57
CA ARG A 313 -9.26 -4.45 -16.47
C ARG A 313 -8.83 -4.46 -17.92
N ASN A 314 -9.09 -5.58 -18.61
CA ASN A 314 -8.95 -5.66 -20.05
C ASN A 314 -10.30 -5.90 -20.72
N ASP A 315 -10.94 -4.80 -21.12
CA ASP A 315 -12.27 -4.81 -21.74
C ASP A 315 -12.20 -4.92 -23.28
N ALA A 316 -11.01 -4.78 -23.88
CA ALA A 316 -10.87 -4.51 -25.32
C ALA A 316 -10.47 -5.71 -26.20
N GLN A 317 -10.49 -6.95 -25.70
CA GLN A 317 -10.18 -8.17 -26.48
C GLN A 317 -8.77 -8.23 -27.09
N ASN A 318 -7.86 -7.29 -26.77
CA ASN A 318 -6.46 -7.40 -27.22
C ASN A 318 -5.68 -8.36 -26.32
N PRO A 319 -4.74 -9.14 -26.90
CA PRO A 319 -3.82 -9.95 -26.12
C PRO A 319 -2.88 -9.04 -25.33
N VAL A 320 -2.70 -9.37 -24.06
CA VAL A 320 -1.71 -8.75 -23.16
C VAL A 320 -0.66 -9.82 -22.89
N ASP A 321 0.60 -9.43 -22.69
CA ASP A 321 1.60 -10.43 -22.33
C ASP A 321 1.46 -10.80 -20.85
N ASP A 322 1.90 -9.90 -19.94
CA ASP A 322 1.75 -10.11 -18.49
C ASP A 322 0.83 -9.10 -17.78
N LEU A 323 0.14 -9.55 -16.73
CA LEU A 323 -0.51 -8.69 -15.73
C LEU A 323 0.54 -7.87 -14.96
N CYS A 324 1.61 -8.55 -14.58
CA CYS A 324 2.73 -7.97 -13.87
C CYS A 324 3.93 -8.87 -14.09
N GLU A 325 4.99 -8.28 -14.64
CA GLU A 325 6.24 -8.96 -14.91
C GLU A 325 7.36 -8.40 -14.02
N ILE A 326 7.98 -9.22 -13.18
CA ILE A 326 9.13 -8.81 -12.36
C ILE A 326 10.37 -9.60 -12.81
N ARG A 327 11.25 -8.94 -13.56
CA ARG A 327 12.49 -9.52 -14.08
C ARG A 327 13.65 -9.24 -13.14
N THR A 328 14.33 -10.30 -12.71
CA THR A 328 15.54 -10.21 -11.86
C THR A 328 16.70 -10.90 -12.57
N LEU A 329 17.74 -10.14 -12.90
CA LEU A 329 18.89 -10.55 -13.71
C LEU A 329 20.21 -10.30 -12.95
N GLY A 330 21.26 -11.05 -13.29
CA GLY A 330 22.62 -10.85 -12.73
C GLY A 330 22.76 -11.26 -11.26
N THR A 331 23.31 -10.40 -10.41
CA THR A 331 23.46 -10.62 -8.95
C THR A 331 22.36 -9.96 -8.10
N SER A 332 21.24 -9.59 -8.71
CA SER A 332 20.15 -8.88 -8.04
C SER A 332 19.50 -9.72 -6.93
N VAL A 333 19.10 -9.04 -5.84
CA VAL A 333 18.24 -9.58 -4.78
C VAL A 333 16.94 -8.78 -4.76
N VAL A 334 15.83 -9.43 -5.09
CA VAL A 334 14.52 -8.76 -5.21
C VAL A 334 13.47 -9.44 -4.33
N GLY A 335 12.86 -8.66 -3.44
CA GLY A 335 11.67 -9.08 -2.67
C GLY A 335 10.40 -8.60 -3.36
N THR A 336 9.49 -9.51 -3.69
CA THR A 336 8.24 -9.19 -4.38
C THR A 336 7.04 -9.56 -3.51
N THR A 337 6.12 -8.61 -3.33
CA THR A 337 4.80 -8.84 -2.73
C THR A 337 3.73 -8.48 -3.74
N PHE A 338 2.87 -9.43 -4.11
CA PHE A 338 1.73 -9.23 -5.00
C PHE A 338 0.45 -9.64 -4.26
N SER A 339 -0.32 -8.68 -3.75
CA SER A 339 -1.44 -9.02 -2.87
C SER A 339 -2.72 -8.19 -2.99
N ASN A 340 -3.86 -8.79 -2.68
CA ASN A 340 -5.17 -8.12 -2.69
C ASN A 340 -5.54 -7.49 -4.04
N ASN A 341 -4.94 -7.96 -5.14
CA ASN A 341 -5.24 -7.44 -6.47
C ASN A 341 -6.48 -8.15 -7.04
N VAL A 342 -7.26 -7.39 -7.83
CA VAL A 342 -8.39 -7.92 -8.59
C VAL A 342 -8.06 -7.82 -10.06
N ALA A 343 -8.07 -8.94 -10.76
CA ALA A 343 -7.82 -8.96 -12.19
C ALA A 343 -9.04 -9.55 -12.91
N ASN A 344 -9.63 -8.76 -13.79
CA ASN A 344 -10.77 -9.15 -14.60
C ASN A 344 -10.47 -8.90 -16.08
N ALA A 345 -10.36 -9.97 -16.84
CA ALA A 345 -10.14 -9.92 -18.28
C ALA A 345 -11.38 -10.41 -19.03
N ALA A 346 -11.68 -9.76 -20.16
CA ALA A 346 -12.58 -10.31 -21.14
C ALA A 346 -11.84 -11.22 -22.16
N THR A 347 -10.51 -11.30 -22.08
CA THR A 347 -9.61 -11.80 -23.13
C THR A 347 -8.76 -12.98 -22.64
N THR A 348 -8.15 -13.66 -23.60
CA THR A 348 -7.75 -15.05 -23.50
C THR A 348 -6.25 -15.29 -23.37
N ASP A 349 -5.43 -14.28 -23.12
CA ASP A 349 -3.98 -14.46 -22.96
C ASP A 349 -3.50 -13.48 -21.89
N PHE A 350 -3.23 -14.00 -20.69
CA PHE A 350 -2.68 -13.28 -19.55
C PHE A 350 -1.73 -14.19 -18.82
N ARG A 351 -0.46 -13.80 -18.81
CA ARG A 351 0.55 -14.42 -17.96
C ARG A 351 0.79 -13.55 -16.73
N PHE A 352 1.25 -14.13 -15.65
CA PHE A 352 1.91 -13.38 -14.58
C PHE A 352 3.33 -13.91 -14.52
N GLY A 353 4.23 -13.23 -15.21
CA GLY A 353 5.64 -13.58 -15.35
C GLY A 353 6.49 -13.11 -14.19
N LEU A 354 6.80 -13.96 -13.22
CA LEU A 354 8.02 -13.75 -12.43
C LEU A 354 9.17 -14.43 -13.16
N PHE A 355 9.80 -13.69 -14.08
CA PHE A 355 10.89 -14.19 -14.91
C PHE A 355 12.25 -13.89 -14.27
N ALA A 356 12.83 -14.87 -13.59
CA ALA A 356 14.24 -14.86 -13.22
C ALA A 356 15.09 -15.37 -14.39
N ASN A 357 15.48 -14.48 -15.32
CA ASN A 357 16.52 -14.78 -16.30
C ASN A 357 17.90 -14.58 -15.65
N GLY A 358 18.32 -15.53 -14.83
CA GLY A 358 19.64 -15.55 -14.24
C GLY A 358 20.66 -16.12 -15.22
N SER A 359 21.42 -15.28 -15.91
CA SER A 359 22.84 -15.61 -16.05
C SER A 359 23.53 -15.11 -14.78
N GLY A 360 23.76 -15.98 -13.79
CA GLY A 360 24.36 -15.58 -12.50
C GLY A 360 23.72 -16.24 -11.27
N SER A 361 23.88 -15.62 -10.10
CA SER A 361 23.52 -16.13 -8.76
C SER A 361 22.47 -15.23 -8.05
N SER A 362 21.44 -14.77 -8.77
CA SER A 362 20.38 -13.91 -8.20
C SER A 362 19.49 -14.63 -7.19
N THR A 363 18.92 -13.91 -6.23
CA THR A 363 17.98 -14.45 -5.22
C THR A 363 16.65 -13.69 -5.26
N GLN A 364 15.52 -14.39 -5.21
CA GLN A 364 14.20 -13.76 -5.20
C GLN A 364 13.32 -14.35 -4.08
N THR A 365 12.65 -13.47 -3.34
CA THR A 365 11.58 -13.86 -2.40
C THR A 365 10.25 -13.37 -2.92
N VAL A 366 9.26 -14.27 -3.02
CA VAL A 366 7.98 -13.98 -3.69
C VAL A 366 6.80 -14.32 -2.77
N ASN A 367 5.97 -13.32 -2.47
CA ASN A 367 4.72 -13.51 -1.74
C ASN A 367 3.54 -13.10 -2.62
N VAL A 368 2.73 -14.07 -3.05
CA VAL A 368 1.50 -13.83 -3.82
C VAL A 368 0.30 -14.18 -2.95
N ALA A 369 -0.44 -13.18 -2.46
CA ALA A 369 -1.46 -13.40 -1.44
C ALA A 369 -2.82 -12.74 -1.74
N ASP A 370 -3.91 -13.45 -1.50
CA ASP A 370 -5.26 -12.89 -1.44
C ASP A 370 -5.71 -12.16 -2.73
N ASN A 371 -5.27 -12.63 -3.90
CA ASN A 371 -5.68 -12.05 -5.18
C ASN A 371 -6.93 -12.75 -5.75
N ASP A 372 -7.72 -12.01 -6.53
CA ASP A 372 -8.93 -12.50 -7.19
C ASP A 372 -8.79 -12.43 -8.71
N PHE A 373 -8.57 -13.59 -9.33
CA PHE A 373 -8.31 -13.76 -10.76
C PHE A 373 -9.55 -14.31 -11.48
N ARG A 374 -10.14 -13.53 -12.39
CA ARG A 374 -11.35 -13.89 -13.15
C ARG A 374 -11.24 -13.59 -14.65
N GLY A 375 -11.88 -14.42 -15.47
CA GLY A 375 -12.09 -14.17 -16.90
C GLY A 375 -10.92 -14.56 -17.83
N PHE A 376 -9.92 -15.29 -17.33
CA PHE A 376 -8.74 -15.69 -18.10
C PHE A 376 -8.96 -17.00 -18.84
N THR A 377 -8.40 -17.13 -20.05
CA THR A 377 -8.25 -18.40 -20.76
C THR A 377 -6.82 -18.58 -21.30
N ASN A 378 -6.43 -19.80 -21.67
CA ASN A 378 -5.19 -20.19 -22.38
C ASN A 378 -3.80 -20.07 -21.74
N THR A 379 -3.56 -19.36 -20.63
CA THR A 379 -2.20 -19.24 -20.04
C THR A 379 -2.14 -19.48 -18.52
N PRO A 380 -0.97 -19.89 -17.98
CA PRO A 380 -0.82 -20.01 -16.54
C PRO A 380 -1.02 -18.66 -15.85
N VAL A 381 -1.90 -18.60 -14.86
CA VAL A 381 -2.25 -17.33 -14.18
C VAL A 381 -1.13 -16.84 -13.28
N ILE A 382 -0.31 -17.74 -12.73
CA ILE A 382 0.93 -17.44 -12.02
C ILE A 382 2.03 -18.28 -12.67
N THR A 383 3.08 -17.64 -13.18
CA THR A 383 4.32 -18.30 -13.62
C THR A 383 5.50 -17.80 -12.80
N ASN A 384 6.36 -18.72 -12.39
CA ASN A 384 7.61 -18.38 -11.73
C ASN A 384 8.73 -19.31 -12.21
N GLY A 385 9.73 -18.78 -12.92
CA GLY A 385 10.95 -19.51 -13.31
C GLY A 385 11.43 -19.28 -14.74
N SER A 386 12.76 -19.38 -14.96
CA SER A 386 13.36 -19.79 -16.25
C SER A 386 14.90 -20.08 -16.25
N SER A 387 15.57 -20.38 -15.11
CA SER A 387 16.96 -20.90 -15.16
C SER A 387 17.45 -21.57 -13.86
N SER A 388 18.35 -22.55 -14.02
CA SER A 388 18.85 -23.52 -13.03
C SER A 388 19.74 -22.98 -11.88
N THR A 389 19.69 -21.69 -11.51
CA THR A 389 20.60 -21.10 -10.50
C THR A 389 19.96 -20.11 -9.52
N SER A 390 18.65 -19.87 -9.57
CA SER A 390 17.96 -18.89 -8.72
C SER A 390 17.28 -19.52 -7.51
N VAL A 391 17.70 -19.17 -6.29
CA VAL A 391 17.00 -19.59 -5.06
C VAL A 391 15.67 -18.88 -4.95
N LEU A 392 14.57 -19.65 -4.94
CA LEU A 392 13.21 -19.16 -4.82
C LEU A 392 12.63 -19.53 -3.45
N THR A 393 12.30 -18.53 -2.65
CA THR A 393 11.58 -18.71 -1.38
C THR A 393 10.30 -17.89 -1.40
N GLY A 394 9.23 -18.38 -0.77
CA GLY A 394 7.99 -17.61 -0.80
C GLY A 394 6.71 -18.39 -0.51
N SER A 395 5.60 -17.67 -0.63
CA SER A 395 4.25 -18.23 -0.47
C SER A 395 3.29 -17.79 -1.56
N ILE A 396 2.45 -18.70 -2.03
CA ILE A 396 1.29 -18.43 -2.88
C ILE A 396 0.05 -18.82 -2.07
N SER A 397 -0.68 -17.85 -1.54
CA SER A 397 -1.74 -18.14 -0.56
C SER A 397 -3.04 -17.34 -0.70
N GLY A 398 -4.18 -17.95 -0.36
CA GLY A 398 -5.46 -17.24 -0.29
C GLY A 398 -6.00 -16.73 -1.63
N ASN A 399 -5.40 -17.11 -2.76
CA ASN A 399 -5.80 -16.61 -4.07
C ASN A 399 -7.04 -17.35 -4.58
N THR A 400 -7.91 -16.64 -5.29
CA THR A 400 -9.09 -17.18 -5.98
C THR A 400 -8.87 -17.16 -7.49
N PHE A 401 -9.09 -18.31 -8.14
CA PHE A 401 -9.02 -18.49 -9.59
C PHE A 401 -10.38 -19.01 -10.08
N ALA A 402 -11.13 -18.15 -10.76
CA ALA A 402 -12.52 -18.42 -11.19
C ALA A 402 -12.74 -18.10 -12.68
N SER A 403 -12.35 -19.03 -13.55
CA SER A 403 -12.61 -19.06 -15.01
C SER A 403 -11.76 -20.15 -15.66
N PRO A 404 -12.00 -20.54 -16.92
CA PRO A 404 -11.19 -21.59 -17.52
C PRO A 404 -9.80 -21.10 -17.92
N PHE A 405 -8.78 -21.24 -17.05
CA PHE A 405 -7.36 -20.99 -17.32
C PHE A 405 -6.64 -22.28 -17.73
N SER A 406 -5.52 -22.26 -18.47
CA SER A 406 -4.79 -23.51 -18.76
C SER A 406 -4.12 -24.08 -17.51
N VAL A 407 -3.44 -23.23 -16.74
CA VAL A 407 -2.85 -23.58 -15.44
C VAL A 407 -3.15 -22.46 -14.42
N ALA A 408 -3.52 -22.72 -13.18
CA ALA A 408 -3.66 -21.61 -12.20
C ALA A 408 -2.31 -21.18 -11.66
N ILE A 409 -1.51 -22.16 -11.22
CA ILE A 409 -0.19 -21.92 -10.62
C ILE A 409 0.84 -22.77 -11.35
N ALA A 410 1.83 -22.14 -11.97
CA ALA A 410 3.02 -22.74 -12.54
C ALA A 410 4.27 -22.23 -11.80
N ALA A 411 5.07 -23.13 -11.22
CA ALA A 411 6.28 -22.72 -10.49
C ALA A 411 7.46 -23.66 -10.73
N GLN A 412 8.65 -23.07 -10.81
CA GLN A 412 9.92 -23.78 -10.92
C GLN A 412 10.87 -23.39 -9.78
N PRO A 413 10.68 -23.93 -8.56
CA PRO A 413 11.57 -23.63 -7.44
C PRO A 413 12.93 -24.31 -7.60
N ALA A 414 14.02 -23.58 -7.35
CA ALA A 414 15.40 -24.10 -7.33
C ALA A 414 16.04 -23.87 -5.95
N GLY A 415 15.62 -24.68 -4.96
CA GLY A 415 16.05 -24.62 -3.56
C GLY A 415 15.17 -23.75 -2.65
N GLY A 416 15.31 -23.90 -1.33
CA GLY A 416 14.51 -23.18 -0.34
C GLY A 416 13.12 -23.81 -0.10
N THR A 417 12.19 -23.05 0.47
CA THR A 417 10.81 -23.52 0.71
C THR A 417 9.81 -22.70 -0.10
N LEU A 418 8.98 -23.39 -0.88
CA LEU A 418 7.81 -22.82 -1.55
C LEU A 418 6.52 -23.36 -0.89
N ARG A 419 5.70 -22.45 -0.37
CA ARG A 419 4.44 -22.80 0.30
C ARG A 419 3.23 -22.34 -0.50
N ILE A 420 2.42 -23.27 -0.99
CA ILE A 420 1.19 -23.01 -1.75
C ILE A 420 0.00 -23.35 -0.84
N ALA A 421 -0.66 -22.34 -0.28
CA ALA A 421 -1.56 -22.53 0.86
C ALA A 421 -2.93 -21.83 0.72
N GLY A 422 -4.04 -22.54 0.88
CA GLY A 422 -5.35 -21.89 1.01
C GLY A 422 -5.90 -21.27 -0.29
N ASN A 423 -5.44 -21.71 -1.46
CA ASN A 423 -5.93 -21.19 -2.74
C ASN A 423 -7.25 -21.88 -3.15
N MET A 424 -8.14 -21.14 -3.78
CA MET A 424 -9.39 -21.63 -4.39
C MET A 424 -9.24 -21.64 -5.91
N ILE A 425 -9.13 -22.82 -6.50
CA ILE A 425 -8.90 -23.05 -7.93
C ILE A 425 -10.11 -23.78 -8.50
N SER A 426 -10.74 -23.21 -9.54
CA SER A 426 -11.91 -23.81 -10.16
C SER A 426 -11.85 -23.78 -11.69
N ASN A 427 -12.18 -24.92 -12.30
CA ASN A 427 -12.35 -25.12 -13.75
C ASN A 427 -11.08 -24.92 -14.60
N ALA A 428 -9.92 -25.43 -14.17
CA ALA A 428 -8.71 -25.40 -15.00
C ALA A 428 -8.89 -26.19 -16.32
N ILE A 429 -8.44 -25.67 -17.46
CA ILE A 429 -8.43 -26.32 -18.79
C ILE A 429 -7.26 -27.32 -18.94
N VAL A 430 -6.26 -27.31 -18.06
CA VAL A 430 -5.24 -28.36 -18.03
C VAL A 430 -5.04 -28.75 -16.57
N THR A 431 -4.13 -28.08 -15.87
CA THR A 431 -3.74 -28.45 -14.51
C THR A 431 -4.12 -27.36 -13.52
N GLY A 432 -4.56 -27.70 -12.31
CA GLY A 432 -4.72 -26.71 -11.25
C GLY A 432 -3.36 -26.08 -10.87
N ILE A 433 -2.45 -26.91 -10.38
CA ILE A 433 -1.08 -26.51 -10.01
C ILE A 433 -0.08 -27.36 -10.80
N SER A 434 0.78 -26.73 -11.59
CA SER A 434 1.89 -27.37 -12.29
C SER A 434 3.22 -26.95 -11.66
N LEU A 435 4.04 -27.93 -11.30
CA LEU A 435 5.34 -27.70 -10.69
C LEU A 435 6.41 -28.39 -11.52
N GLN A 436 7.51 -27.69 -11.78
CA GLN A 436 8.65 -28.27 -12.48
C GLN A 436 9.95 -27.89 -11.79
N THR A 437 10.76 -28.85 -11.35
CA THR A 437 12.06 -28.56 -10.71
C THR A 437 13.21 -28.95 -11.64
N GLU A 438 14.23 -28.08 -11.71
CA GLU A 438 15.47 -28.32 -12.48
C GLU A 438 16.73 -28.35 -11.58
N ASP A 439 16.57 -28.13 -10.26
CA ASP A 439 17.62 -28.30 -9.25
C ASP A 439 16.98 -28.67 -7.90
N SER A 440 17.75 -29.33 -7.06
CA SER A 440 17.28 -30.55 -6.42
C SER A 440 17.32 -30.52 -4.90
N ASP A 441 17.06 -29.36 -4.30
CA ASP A 441 17.01 -29.18 -2.83
C ASP A 441 15.84 -28.26 -2.38
N ALA A 442 14.71 -28.26 -3.09
CA ALA A 442 13.50 -27.49 -2.71
C ALA A 442 12.55 -28.29 -1.79
N ASP A 443 12.06 -27.64 -0.74
CA ASP A 443 10.92 -28.10 0.06
C ASP A 443 9.63 -27.46 -0.50
N ILE A 444 8.69 -28.27 -0.99
CA ILE A 444 7.39 -27.79 -1.48
C ILE A 444 6.30 -28.18 -0.48
N ILE A 445 5.51 -27.22 -0.02
CA ILE A 445 4.38 -27.46 0.87
C ILE A 445 3.10 -26.98 0.19
N ILE A 446 2.23 -27.92 -0.17
CA ILE A 446 0.91 -27.67 -0.76
C ILE A 446 -0.14 -27.99 0.31
N GLU A 447 -0.85 -26.97 0.78
CA GLU A 447 -1.79 -27.18 1.88
C GLU A 447 -3.09 -26.39 1.79
N ASN A 448 -4.16 -26.91 2.39
CA ASN A 448 -5.44 -26.20 2.51
C ASN A 448 -6.02 -25.68 1.19
N ASN A 449 -5.57 -26.18 0.04
CA ASN A 449 -6.06 -25.72 -1.27
C ASN A 449 -7.37 -26.43 -1.62
N GLN A 450 -8.26 -25.71 -2.30
CA GLN A 450 -9.49 -26.23 -2.88
C GLN A 450 -9.38 -26.20 -4.40
N ILE A 451 -9.19 -27.35 -5.04
CA ILE A 451 -9.03 -27.49 -6.49
C ILE A 451 -10.22 -28.28 -7.02
N THR A 452 -10.96 -27.71 -7.97
CA THR A 452 -12.19 -28.32 -8.48
C THR A 452 -12.30 -28.20 -10.00
N GLY A 453 -12.69 -29.27 -10.69
CA GLY A 453 -13.08 -29.21 -12.10
C GLY A 453 -11.92 -28.99 -13.09
N SER A 454 -10.69 -29.36 -12.73
CA SER A 454 -9.58 -29.39 -13.70
C SER A 454 -9.85 -30.42 -14.79
N THR A 455 -9.56 -30.13 -16.06
CA THR A 455 -9.81 -31.10 -17.14
C THR A 455 -8.68 -32.11 -17.36
N ASP A 456 -7.51 -31.89 -16.77
CA ASP A 456 -6.42 -32.87 -16.67
C ASP A 456 -6.14 -33.13 -15.18
N ASP A 457 -5.00 -32.72 -14.64
CA ASP A 457 -4.66 -32.97 -13.24
C ASP A 457 -5.07 -31.85 -12.27
N GLY A 458 -5.40 -32.22 -11.02
CA GLY A 458 -5.51 -31.25 -9.93
C GLY A 458 -4.16 -30.60 -9.64
N VAL A 459 -3.15 -31.42 -9.39
CA VAL A 459 -1.74 -31.03 -9.23
C VAL A 459 -0.87 -31.93 -10.11
N SER A 460 0.01 -31.35 -10.91
CA SER A 460 1.04 -32.06 -11.66
C SER A 460 2.42 -31.60 -11.20
N TYR A 461 3.33 -32.54 -10.97
CA TYR A 461 4.72 -32.28 -10.63
C TYR A 461 5.64 -33.05 -11.58
N PHE A 462 6.64 -32.35 -12.11
CA PHE A 462 7.69 -32.91 -12.96
C PHE A 462 9.10 -32.55 -12.45
N ASP A 463 9.99 -33.52 -12.39
CA ASP A 463 11.41 -33.32 -12.06
C ASP A 463 12.30 -34.07 -13.06
N SER A 464 13.29 -33.37 -13.64
CA SER A 464 14.22 -33.93 -14.62
C SER A 464 15.65 -34.15 -14.10
N ASP A 465 15.92 -33.87 -12.82
CA ASP A 465 17.29 -33.78 -12.30
C ASP A 465 17.62 -34.75 -11.16
N ASN A 466 18.91 -34.86 -10.85
CA ASN A 466 19.46 -35.89 -9.95
C ASN A 466 19.67 -35.42 -8.49
N GLY A 467 18.67 -34.89 -7.79
CA GLY A 467 18.86 -34.68 -6.34
C GLY A 467 17.68 -34.98 -5.44
N ASN A 468 17.60 -34.29 -4.31
CA ASN A 468 16.80 -34.67 -3.15
C ASN A 468 15.59 -33.77 -2.95
N PHE A 469 14.42 -34.30 -3.26
CA PHE A 469 13.20 -33.51 -3.25
C PHE A 469 12.28 -33.88 -2.08
N ARG A 470 11.63 -32.86 -1.48
CA ARG A 470 10.60 -33.05 -0.44
C ARG A 470 9.32 -32.29 -0.77
N ILE A 471 8.20 -32.99 -0.78
CA ILE A 471 6.88 -32.40 -0.98
C ILE A 471 5.89 -32.83 0.09
N ALA A 472 5.14 -31.89 0.64
CA ALA A 472 4.05 -32.17 1.57
C ALA A 472 2.71 -31.73 0.97
N PHE A 473 1.73 -32.63 0.99
CA PHE A 473 0.33 -32.37 0.70
C PHE A 473 -0.46 -32.45 2.01
N ARG A 474 -0.97 -31.32 2.52
CA ARG A 474 -1.67 -31.24 3.80
C ARG A 474 -3.06 -30.62 3.67
N ASP A 475 -4.12 -31.31 4.07
CA ASP A 475 -5.48 -30.77 4.15
C ASP A 475 -6.02 -30.17 2.83
N ASN A 476 -5.58 -30.67 1.67
CA ASN A 476 -6.09 -30.22 0.37
C ASN A 476 -7.39 -30.95 0.01
N THR A 477 -8.29 -30.24 -0.67
CA THR A 477 -9.47 -30.82 -1.32
C THR A 477 -9.29 -30.70 -2.83
N ILE A 478 -9.13 -31.83 -3.52
CA ILE A 478 -8.99 -31.89 -4.98
C ILE A 478 -10.11 -32.76 -5.51
N THR A 479 -10.99 -32.20 -6.33
CA THR A 479 -12.18 -32.90 -6.81
C THR A 479 -12.47 -32.69 -8.29
N ASN A 480 -13.03 -33.70 -8.96
CA ASN A 480 -13.44 -33.66 -10.36
C ASN A 480 -12.29 -33.23 -11.31
N SER A 481 -11.13 -33.86 -11.17
CA SER A 481 -10.02 -33.78 -12.13
C SER A 481 -10.29 -34.72 -13.31
N GLY A 482 -9.80 -34.38 -14.50
CA GLY A 482 -10.05 -35.18 -15.71
C GLY A 482 -9.16 -36.43 -15.81
N SER A 483 -7.94 -36.37 -15.28
CA SER A 483 -7.01 -37.52 -15.21
C SER A 483 -6.73 -37.89 -13.76
N ASP A 484 -5.88 -37.11 -13.07
CA ASP A 484 -5.41 -37.43 -11.73
C ASP A 484 -5.68 -36.27 -10.75
N ALA A 485 -6.03 -36.57 -9.49
CA ALA A 485 -6.04 -35.56 -8.45
C ALA A 485 -4.62 -35.01 -8.23
N VAL A 486 -3.63 -35.90 -8.26
CA VAL A 486 -2.21 -35.59 -8.18
C VAL A 486 -1.43 -36.53 -9.10
N ASP A 487 -0.69 -35.99 -10.06
CA ASP A 487 0.30 -36.69 -10.86
C ASP A 487 1.71 -36.22 -10.50
N VAL A 488 2.58 -37.16 -10.13
CA VAL A 488 3.98 -36.88 -9.80
C VAL A 488 4.86 -37.75 -10.68
N ASN A 489 5.57 -37.10 -11.60
CA ASN A 489 6.51 -37.71 -12.52
C ASN A 489 7.93 -37.21 -12.23
N TRP A 490 8.88 -38.12 -12.07
CA TRP A 490 10.28 -37.75 -11.88
C TRP A 490 11.24 -38.63 -12.66
N ALA A 491 12.34 -38.02 -13.10
CA ALA A 491 13.37 -38.62 -13.95
C ALA A 491 14.76 -38.19 -13.45
N GLY A 492 15.30 -38.86 -12.44
CA GLY A 492 16.69 -38.63 -12.01
C GLY A 492 16.92 -38.54 -10.50
N ALA A 493 15.91 -38.21 -9.70
CA ALA A 493 16.09 -37.92 -8.27
C ALA A 493 16.91 -38.99 -7.50
N ASN A 494 17.89 -38.53 -6.71
CA ASN A 494 18.67 -39.38 -5.81
C ASN A 494 17.80 -39.88 -4.64
N SER A 495 16.83 -39.06 -4.20
CA SER A 495 15.85 -39.37 -3.15
C SER A 495 14.60 -38.47 -3.27
N LEU A 496 13.42 -39.07 -3.45
CA LEU A 496 12.13 -38.40 -3.32
C LEU A 496 11.54 -38.67 -1.94
N CYS A 497 11.09 -37.63 -1.23
CA CYS A 497 10.22 -37.75 -0.07
C CYS A 497 8.89 -37.03 -0.25
N MET A 498 7.79 -37.70 0.12
CA MET A 498 6.44 -37.14 0.09
C MET A 498 5.76 -37.31 1.44
N GLU A 499 4.95 -36.33 1.85
CA GLU A 499 4.03 -36.40 2.98
C GLU A 499 2.60 -36.17 2.50
N PHE A 500 1.65 -37.02 2.92
CA PHE A 500 0.22 -36.82 2.70
C PHE A 500 -0.52 -36.86 4.04
N THR A 501 -1.18 -35.76 4.42
CA THR A 501 -1.93 -35.65 5.67
C THR A 501 -3.27 -34.96 5.43
N GLY A 502 -4.39 -35.55 5.83
CA GLY A 502 -5.71 -34.87 5.87
C GLY A 502 -6.33 -34.49 4.51
N ASN A 503 -5.79 -34.98 3.40
CA ASN A 503 -6.29 -34.65 2.06
C ASN A 503 -7.60 -35.39 1.72
N ASN A 504 -8.43 -34.75 0.90
CA ASN A 504 -9.63 -35.32 0.31
C ASN A 504 -9.52 -35.26 -1.22
N PHE A 505 -9.26 -36.41 -1.84
CA PHE A 505 -9.14 -36.56 -3.29
C PHE A 505 -10.25 -37.49 -3.76
N ASP A 506 -11.03 -37.09 -4.77
CA ASP A 506 -12.04 -37.95 -5.37
C ASP A 506 -11.59 -38.62 -6.68
N ASP A 507 -10.33 -38.41 -7.08
CA ASP A 507 -9.68 -38.93 -8.30
C ASP A 507 -8.37 -39.69 -8.00
N LEU A 508 -7.64 -40.07 -9.06
CA LEU A 508 -6.45 -40.93 -9.01
C LEU A 508 -5.23 -40.19 -8.42
N LEU A 509 -4.44 -40.89 -7.61
CA LEU A 509 -3.08 -40.49 -7.25
C LEU A 509 -2.10 -41.31 -8.09
N ARG A 510 -1.37 -40.64 -8.99
CA ARG A 510 -0.41 -41.25 -9.90
C ARG A 510 1.02 -40.88 -9.50
N LEU A 511 1.88 -41.89 -9.40
CA LEU A 511 3.29 -41.75 -9.03
C LEU A 511 4.15 -42.51 -10.04
N GLU A 512 4.89 -41.79 -10.88
CA GLU A 512 5.71 -42.35 -11.96
C GLU A 512 7.20 -42.05 -11.81
N ASN A 513 8.01 -43.11 -11.83
CA ASN A 513 9.47 -42.98 -11.91
C ASN A 513 9.98 -43.49 -13.27
N SER A 514 10.68 -42.65 -14.01
CA SER A 514 11.38 -43.07 -15.24
C SER A 514 12.91 -43.21 -15.07
N GLY A 515 13.45 -42.92 -13.88
CA GLY A 515 14.88 -42.94 -13.56
C GLY A 515 15.36 -44.14 -12.70
N ALA A 516 16.69 -44.29 -12.56
CA ALA A 516 17.34 -45.41 -11.85
C ALA A 516 17.55 -45.19 -10.32
N GLY A 517 16.96 -44.13 -9.75
CA GLY A 517 17.17 -43.69 -8.36
C GLY A 517 16.40 -44.47 -7.29
N THR A 518 16.80 -44.29 -6.03
CA THR A 518 16.15 -44.87 -4.83
C THR A 518 14.92 -44.08 -4.40
N PHE A 519 13.82 -44.78 -4.06
CA PHE A 519 12.55 -44.20 -3.64
C PHE A 519 12.37 -44.28 -2.12
N ASN A 520 12.43 -43.15 -1.42
CA ASN A 520 12.22 -43.09 0.03
C ASN A 520 10.94 -42.32 0.37
N VAL A 521 9.77 -42.90 0.10
CA VAL A 521 8.52 -42.29 0.57
C VAL A 521 8.33 -42.54 2.05
N GLN A 522 8.35 -41.45 2.80
CA GLN A 522 7.89 -41.43 4.17
C GLN A 522 6.37 -41.60 4.23
N GLN A 523 5.88 -42.39 5.20
CA GLN A 523 4.46 -42.44 5.54
C GLN A 523 3.49 -42.85 4.40
N LEU A 524 3.91 -43.74 3.49
CA LEU A 524 2.93 -44.55 2.72
C LEU A 524 1.96 -45.32 3.66
N THR A 525 2.38 -45.56 4.91
CA THR A 525 1.56 -46.13 5.98
C THR A 525 0.36 -45.27 6.42
N ASN A 526 0.27 -44.00 5.99
CA ASN A 526 -0.88 -43.11 6.23
C ASN A 526 -1.73 -42.82 4.98
N LEU A 527 -1.63 -43.63 3.91
CA LEU A 527 -2.60 -43.63 2.80
C LEU A 527 -4.06 -43.73 3.30
N ALA A 528 -4.28 -44.31 4.48
CA ALA A 528 -5.57 -44.33 5.16
C ALA A 528 -6.15 -42.94 5.50
N THR A 529 -5.36 -41.87 5.39
CA THR A 529 -5.79 -40.47 5.59
C THR A 529 -6.24 -39.77 4.30
N ILE A 530 -5.98 -40.37 3.13
CA ILE A 530 -6.50 -39.89 1.84
C ILE A 530 -7.89 -40.51 1.65
N ASN A 531 -8.92 -39.75 1.98
CA ASN A 531 -10.30 -40.23 1.86
C ASN A 531 -10.76 -40.17 0.39
N ASN A 532 -11.57 -41.15 -0.03
CA ASN A 532 -12.27 -41.23 -1.34
C ASN A 532 -11.42 -41.49 -2.60
N LEU A 533 -10.21 -42.02 -2.45
CA LEU A 533 -9.34 -42.31 -3.59
C LEU A 533 -9.91 -43.39 -4.53
N ASN A 534 -9.90 -43.12 -5.85
CA ASN A 534 -10.36 -44.09 -6.86
C ASN A 534 -9.38 -45.25 -7.10
N SER A 535 -8.05 -44.99 -7.09
CA SER A 535 -6.99 -46.00 -7.27
C SER A 535 -5.60 -45.39 -6.94
N ILE A 536 -4.57 -46.23 -6.80
CA ILE A 536 -3.15 -45.84 -6.77
C ILE A 536 -2.41 -46.68 -7.79
N VAL A 537 -1.64 -46.05 -8.68
CA VAL A 537 -0.80 -46.75 -9.66
C VAL A 537 0.67 -46.43 -9.39
N PRO A 538 1.38 -47.24 -8.60
CA PRO A 538 2.82 -47.08 -8.42
C PRO A 538 3.56 -47.79 -9.56
N MET A 539 4.23 -47.02 -10.43
CA MET A 539 5.20 -47.58 -11.38
C MET A 539 6.61 -47.37 -10.82
N LEU A 540 6.98 -48.19 -9.83
CA LEU A 540 8.23 -48.04 -9.09
C LEU A 540 9.26 -49.12 -9.46
N THR A 541 10.46 -48.69 -9.86
CA THR A 541 11.64 -49.56 -9.98
C THR A 541 12.57 -49.32 -8.77
N GLY A 542 12.28 -49.89 -7.59
CA GLY A 542 13.13 -49.74 -6.39
C GLY A 542 12.49 -50.19 -5.08
N THR A 543 13.28 -50.25 -4.00
CA THR A 543 12.81 -50.52 -2.62
C THR A 543 12.23 -49.25 -2.00
N ILE A 544 11.05 -49.34 -1.40
CA ILE A 544 10.41 -48.25 -0.63
C ILE A 544 10.91 -48.31 0.82
N ASN A 545 11.52 -47.23 1.34
CA ASN A 545 11.88 -47.12 2.76
C ASN A 545 11.06 -46.03 3.45
N GLU A 546 10.46 -46.34 4.59
CA GLU A 546 9.87 -45.34 5.48
C GLU A 546 10.96 -44.67 6.34
N ALA A 547 11.22 -43.39 6.12
CA ALA A 547 12.17 -42.57 6.90
C ALA A 547 11.54 -41.23 7.29
N ASN A 548 12.03 -40.52 8.33
CA ASN A 548 11.53 -39.19 8.65
C ASN A 548 12.16 -38.11 7.76
N CYS A 549 11.36 -37.38 7.00
CA CYS A 549 11.80 -36.38 6.03
C CYS A 549 11.92 -34.98 6.60
N ASN A 550 11.44 -34.74 7.82
CA ASN A 550 11.56 -33.47 8.52
C ASN A 550 11.16 -32.27 7.63
N ILE A 551 10.09 -32.41 6.84
CA ILE A 551 9.55 -31.29 6.05
C ILE A 551 9.05 -30.23 7.03
N PRO A 552 9.41 -28.94 6.85
CA PRO A 552 9.05 -27.85 7.76
C PRO A 552 7.56 -27.70 8.12
#